data_AF-A0A1R3UGP2-F1
#
_entry.id   AF-A0A1R3UGP2-F1
#
_cell.length_a   1.000
_cell.length_b   1.000
_cell.length_c   1.000
_cell.angle_alpha   90.00
_cell.angle_beta   90.00
_cell.angle_gamma   90.00
#
_symmetry.space_group_name_H-M   'P 1'
#
loop_
_entity.id
_entity.type
_entity.pdbx_description
1 polymer ?
#
loop_
_entity_poly.entity_id
_entity_poly.type
_entity_poly.pdbx_seq_one_letter_code
_entity_poly.pdbx_strand_id
1 'polypeptide(L)'
;MSRAWNAWSWETDPDSVRRDVAVAHERFTDSGRLSGPVRSVVGDSWRRSALHGVDPDRTLPRLEVTGPDLNDQRDAHPLAVTMPLLRRLLLEGAPGPQILAVGDVSGRLLWVEGDYGLRTRAEDMHFVAGANWHERSAGTNAPGVALALDHEVQVFASEHFSRGVQHWSCSAAPLHDPDTGALLGVLDLTGGDHLASPQALALVRAAATAAEMEIRARRLSGLLPAPREALAPARLRVLGRDQGLLEVDGRSIELSTRHSEILLLLTRHPRGLTGDALGTLLRERDTSPVTIRAEMSRMRRLLGTDLLASRPYRLLRPVRTDLDEVRGYLGEGDYRRAVNVYEGHVLPRSEAPGVVEERDELQAEVCEVLAAHADPWTLRVWSEQPEWREDPRVLDAALHATDPDSPRHAALRVRLRRLGR
;
A
#
# COMPACT_ATOMS: atom_id res chain seq x y z
N MET A 1 -5.82 29.15 -10.37
CA MET A 1 -5.45 28.03 -9.47
C MET A 1 -4.87 26.80 -10.22
N SER A 2 -4.39 26.89 -11.48
CA SER A 2 -4.01 25.71 -12.29
C SER A 2 -2.49 25.50 -12.56
N ARG A 3 -1.59 26.15 -11.80
CA ARG A 3 -0.13 26.10 -12.07
C ARG A 3 0.64 25.02 -11.30
N ALA A 4 0.00 24.27 -10.40
CA ALA A 4 0.72 23.32 -9.52
C ALA A 4 1.19 22.05 -10.24
N TRP A 5 0.49 21.62 -11.30
CA TRP A 5 0.67 20.30 -11.92
C TRP A 5 1.54 20.29 -13.17
N ASN A 6 1.54 21.41 -13.91
CA ASN A 6 2.47 21.63 -15.01
C ASN A 6 3.82 22.08 -14.45
N ALA A 7 4.91 21.60 -15.05
CA ALA A 7 6.26 22.02 -14.65
C ALA A 7 6.47 23.53 -14.85
N TRP A 8 5.91 24.07 -15.93
CA TRP A 8 5.94 25.49 -16.27
C TRP A 8 4.75 25.89 -17.15
N SER A 9 4.59 27.19 -17.38
CA SER A 9 3.61 27.71 -18.34
C SER A 9 4.25 28.01 -19.69
N TRP A 10 3.43 28.19 -20.73
CA TRP A 10 3.90 28.51 -22.08
C TRP A 10 4.70 29.83 -22.17
N GLU A 11 4.54 30.73 -21.21
CA GLU A 11 5.23 32.03 -21.13
C GLU A 11 6.59 31.94 -20.43
N THR A 12 6.87 30.81 -19.77
CA THR A 12 8.06 30.64 -18.93
C THR A 12 9.22 30.09 -19.76
N ASP A 13 10.44 30.54 -19.46
CA ASP A 13 11.67 29.94 -19.99
C ASP A 13 11.99 28.63 -19.25
N PRO A 14 11.83 27.44 -19.88
CA PRO A 14 13.03 26.69 -20.16
C PRO A 14 14.07 26.48 -19.07
N ASP A 15 15.19 27.07 -19.42
CA ASP A 15 16.44 26.93 -18.70
C ASP A 15 16.38 27.67 -17.37
N SER A 16 15.53 28.70 -17.22
CA SER A 16 15.30 29.36 -15.94
C SER A 16 14.71 28.41 -14.91
N VAL A 17 13.64 27.69 -15.25
CA VAL A 17 13.02 26.72 -14.32
C VAL A 17 14.01 25.62 -13.95
N ARG A 18 14.78 25.13 -14.93
CA ARG A 18 15.83 24.11 -14.69
C ARG A 18 16.86 24.60 -13.68
N ARG A 19 17.37 25.83 -13.82
CA ARG A 19 18.34 26.42 -12.90
C ARG A 19 17.75 26.60 -11.50
N ASP A 20 16.55 27.17 -11.42
CA ASP A 20 15.90 27.49 -10.14
C ASP A 20 15.60 26.22 -9.33
N VAL A 21 15.10 25.16 -9.99
CA VAL A 21 14.83 23.90 -9.32
C VAL A 21 16.11 23.16 -8.94
N ALA A 22 17.18 23.23 -9.75
CA ALA A 22 18.47 22.62 -9.40
C ALA A 22 19.04 23.21 -8.11
N VAL A 23 19.03 24.54 -7.96
CA VAL A 23 19.47 25.21 -6.73
C VAL A 23 18.62 24.82 -5.53
N ALA A 24 17.30 24.72 -5.71
CA ALA A 24 16.41 24.34 -4.62
C ALA A 24 16.57 22.86 -4.22
N HIS A 25 16.81 21.98 -5.20
CA HIS A 25 17.07 20.55 -4.99
C HIS A 25 18.37 20.32 -4.22
N GLU A 26 19.47 20.99 -4.60
CA GLU A 26 20.74 20.96 -3.87
C GLU A 26 20.56 21.39 -2.41
N ARG A 27 19.90 22.53 -2.18
CA ARG A 27 19.64 23.00 -0.81
C ARG A 27 18.77 22.04 0.00
N PHE A 28 17.77 21.44 -0.63
CA PHE A 28 16.90 20.47 0.03
C PHE A 28 17.67 19.21 0.40
N THR A 29 18.47 18.67 -0.51
CA THR A 29 19.25 17.44 -0.29
C THR A 29 20.38 17.64 0.73
N ASP A 30 20.99 18.83 0.80
CA ASP A 30 22.02 19.14 1.80
C ASP A 30 21.48 19.44 3.20
N SER A 31 20.34 20.14 3.30
CA SER A 31 19.86 20.73 4.56
C SER A 31 18.50 20.24 5.05
N GLY A 32 17.78 19.46 4.22
CA GLY A 32 16.40 19.04 4.46
C GLY A 32 15.36 20.17 4.36
N ARG A 33 15.78 21.40 4.02
CA ARG A 33 14.91 22.58 3.98
C ARG A 33 14.52 22.93 2.55
N LEU A 34 13.21 23.00 2.30
CA LEU A 34 12.68 23.58 1.06
C LEU A 34 12.96 25.08 1.05
N SER A 35 13.67 25.56 0.03
CA SER A 35 13.96 26.98 -0.16
C SER A 35 14.03 27.31 -1.65
N GLY A 36 13.53 28.48 -2.04
CA GLY A 36 13.43 28.87 -3.45
C GLY A 36 12.06 28.54 -4.09
N PRO A 37 11.89 28.86 -5.38
CA PRO A 37 10.61 28.71 -6.09
C PRO A 37 10.41 27.26 -6.56
N VAL A 38 10.09 26.36 -5.63
CA VAL A 38 9.68 24.97 -5.94
C VAL A 38 8.17 24.84 -5.82
N ARG A 39 7.53 24.14 -6.75
CA ARG A 39 6.10 23.84 -6.69
C ARG A 39 5.80 23.02 -5.43
N SER A 40 4.72 23.33 -4.71
CA SER A 40 4.36 22.63 -3.47
C SER A 40 4.24 21.12 -3.66
N VAL A 41 3.65 20.69 -4.78
CA VAL A 41 3.52 19.27 -5.17
C VAL A 41 4.88 18.55 -5.19
N VAL A 42 5.90 19.21 -5.74
CA VAL A 42 7.27 18.66 -5.82
C VAL A 42 7.94 18.71 -4.45
N GLY A 43 7.83 19.82 -3.72
CA GLY A 43 8.43 19.94 -2.39
C GLY A 43 7.86 18.92 -1.38
N ASP A 44 6.55 18.67 -1.43
CA ASP A 44 5.90 17.65 -0.60
C ASP A 44 6.31 16.24 -1.02
N SER A 45 6.49 16.00 -2.31
CA SER A 45 7.05 14.74 -2.82
C SER A 45 8.49 14.52 -2.36
N TRP A 46 9.37 15.53 -2.42
CA TRP A 46 10.75 15.43 -1.92
C TRP A 46 10.79 15.07 -0.44
N ARG A 47 9.89 15.65 0.37
CA ARG A 47 9.74 15.28 1.78
C ARG A 47 9.34 13.81 1.95
N ARG A 48 8.34 13.33 1.20
CA ARG A 48 7.94 11.90 1.23
C ARG A 48 9.10 10.98 0.82
N SER A 49 9.83 11.32 -0.24
CA SER A 49 10.99 10.55 -0.69
C SER A 49 12.10 10.48 0.37
N ALA A 50 12.43 11.61 0.99
CA ALA A 50 13.42 11.67 2.08
C ALA A 50 12.98 10.86 3.30
N LEU A 51 11.69 10.94 3.69
CA LEU A 51 11.12 10.15 4.79
C LEU A 51 11.20 8.63 4.54
N HIS A 52 11.16 8.21 3.28
CA HIS A 52 11.32 6.81 2.87
C HIS A 52 12.78 6.37 2.70
N GLY A 53 13.75 7.24 3.02
CA GLY A 53 15.17 6.91 2.97
C GLY A 53 15.74 6.77 1.56
N VAL A 54 15.11 7.39 0.56
CA VAL A 54 15.67 7.47 -0.79
C VAL A 54 16.92 8.35 -0.75
N ASP A 55 18.04 7.82 -1.24
CA ASP A 55 19.30 8.51 -1.42
C ASP A 55 19.32 9.11 -2.84
N PRO A 56 19.43 10.44 -3.00
CA PRO A 56 19.35 11.10 -4.31
C PRO A 56 20.50 10.72 -5.26
N ASP A 57 21.62 10.20 -4.75
CA ASP A 57 22.81 9.87 -5.54
C ASP A 57 22.95 8.36 -5.77
N ARG A 58 22.35 7.52 -4.90
CA ARG A 58 22.59 6.06 -4.90
C ARG A 58 21.36 5.21 -5.14
N THR A 59 20.16 5.72 -4.90
CA THR A 59 18.96 4.90 -5.04
C THR A 59 18.63 4.65 -6.50
N LEU A 60 18.64 3.37 -6.88
CA LEU A 60 18.07 2.89 -8.14
C LEU A 60 16.74 2.17 -7.86
N PRO A 61 15.73 2.35 -8.74
CA PRO A 61 14.48 1.60 -8.67
C PRO A 61 14.74 0.08 -8.59
N ARG A 62 14.00 -0.60 -7.71
CA ARG A 62 14.09 -2.06 -7.57
C ARG A 62 13.41 -2.76 -8.74
N LEU A 63 14.11 -3.69 -9.39
CA LEU A 63 13.52 -4.62 -10.34
C LEU A 63 12.83 -5.75 -9.57
N GLU A 64 11.49 -5.75 -9.54
CA GLU A 64 10.72 -6.66 -8.68
C GLU A 64 10.26 -7.93 -9.39
N VAL A 65 10.01 -7.85 -10.70
CA VAL A 65 9.48 -8.96 -11.50
C VAL A 65 10.10 -8.97 -12.89
N THR A 66 10.41 -10.15 -13.42
CA THR A 66 11.02 -10.31 -14.74
C THR A 66 10.48 -11.55 -15.44
N GLY A 67 10.61 -11.61 -16.77
CA GLY A 67 10.38 -12.85 -17.52
C GLY A 67 8.92 -13.35 -17.45
N PRO A 68 8.68 -14.66 -17.25
CA PRO A 68 7.33 -15.24 -17.26
C PRO A 68 6.36 -14.58 -16.26
N ASP A 69 6.82 -14.28 -15.05
CA ASP A 69 5.99 -13.67 -14.00
C ASP A 69 5.47 -12.28 -14.45
N LEU A 70 6.26 -11.53 -15.22
CA LEU A 70 5.83 -10.24 -15.77
C LEU A 70 4.75 -10.40 -16.84
N ASN A 71 4.84 -11.46 -17.66
CA ASN A 71 3.83 -11.73 -18.68
C ASN A 71 2.51 -12.16 -18.04
N ASP A 72 2.55 -13.02 -17.02
CA ASP A 72 1.36 -13.38 -16.25
C ASP A 72 0.70 -12.15 -15.62
N GLN A 73 1.50 -11.22 -15.08
CA GLN A 73 0.99 -9.96 -14.56
C GLN A 73 0.35 -9.09 -15.64
N ARG A 74 0.98 -8.96 -16.81
CA ARG A 74 0.43 -8.22 -17.96
C ARG A 74 -0.89 -8.81 -18.41
N ASP A 75 -0.94 -10.12 -18.62
CA ASP A 75 -2.13 -10.81 -19.14
C ASP A 75 -3.32 -10.74 -18.19
N ALA A 76 -3.05 -10.74 -16.88
CA ALA A 76 -4.08 -10.59 -15.86
C ALA A 76 -4.51 -9.13 -15.61
N HIS A 77 -3.74 -8.14 -16.07
CA HIS A 77 -3.98 -6.74 -15.70
C HIS A 77 -5.09 -6.10 -16.55
N PRO A 78 -6.06 -5.39 -15.95
CA PRO A 78 -7.15 -4.74 -16.69
C PRO A 78 -6.68 -3.76 -17.77
N LEU A 79 -5.53 -3.11 -17.56
CA LEU A 79 -4.95 -2.14 -18.52
C LEU A 79 -4.40 -2.79 -19.80
N ALA A 80 -4.16 -4.11 -19.84
CA ALA A 80 -3.61 -4.78 -21.01
C ALA A 80 -4.45 -4.57 -22.27
N VAL A 81 -5.77 -4.51 -22.08
CA VAL A 81 -6.75 -4.27 -23.14
C VAL A 81 -6.61 -2.90 -23.81
N THR A 82 -6.04 -1.92 -23.08
CA THR A 82 -5.87 -0.53 -23.53
C THR A 82 -4.58 -0.32 -24.29
N MET A 83 -3.60 -1.22 -24.16
CA MET A 83 -2.28 -1.07 -24.77
C MET A 83 -2.32 -0.84 -26.29
N PRO A 84 -3.15 -1.53 -27.10
CA PRO A 84 -3.27 -1.23 -28.53
C PRO A 84 -3.72 0.21 -28.82
N LEU A 85 -4.64 0.75 -28.01
CA LEU A 85 -5.11 2.13 -28.13
C LEU A 85 -3.99 3.11 -27.74
N LEU A 86 -3.34 2.87 -26.60
CA LEU A 86 -2.26 3.74 -26.11
C LEU A 86 -1.08 3.80 -27.09
N ARG A 87 -0.68 2.66 -27.68
CA ARG A 87 0.35 2.62 -28.73
C ARG A 87 -0.02 3.48 -29.93
N ARG A 88 -1.27 3.40 -30.39
CA ARG A 88 -1.76 4.22 -31.51
C ARG A 88 -1.73 5.72 -31.18
N LEU A 89 -2.23 6.09 -30.01
CA LEU A 89 -2.34 7.50 -29.60
C LEU A 89 -0.97 8.13 -29.29
N LEU A 90 -0.06 7.35 -28.68
CA LEU A 90 1.13 7.88 -28.03
C LEU A 90 2.45 7.45 -28.68
N LEU A 91 2.47 6.45 -29.55
CA LEU A 91 3.69 6.03 -30.26
C LEU A 91 3.58 6.25 -31.76
N GLU A 92 2.51 5.77 -32.40
CA GLU A 92 2.36 5.85 -33.87
C GLU A 92 2.22 7.30 -34.37
N GLY A 93 1.60 8.18 -33.57
CA GLY A 93 1.42 9.60 -33.88
C GLY A 93 2.37 10.55 -33.13
N ALA A 94 3.44 10.03 -32.50
CA ALA A 94 4.32 10.84 -31.67
C ALA A 94 5.08 11.88 -32.53
N PRO A 95 5.14 13.16 -32.10
CA PRO A 95 5.85 14.20 -32.84
C PRO A 95 7.38 14.07 -32.75
N GLY A 96 7.89 13.19 -31.88
CA GLY A 96 9.32 12.95 -31.68
C GLY A 96 9.59 11.72 -30.81
N PRO A 97 10.87 11.45 -30.51
CA PRO A 97 11.28 10.33 -29.67
C PRO A 97 10.72 10.44 -28.26
N GLN A 98 9.97 9.43 -27.83
CA GLN A 98 9.41 9.32 -26.48
C GLN A 98 9.26 7.87 -26.04
N ILE A 99 9.15 7.66 -24.73
CA ILE A 99 8.85 6.39 -24.08
C ILE A 99 7.44 6.46 -23.51
N LEU A 100 6.64 5.44 -23.80
CA LEU A 100 5.37 5.13 -23.15
C LEU A 100 5.62 4.12 -22.04
N ALA A 101 5.28 4.46 -20.80
CA ALA A 101 5.24 3.53 -19.70
C ALA A 101 3.83 3.42 -19.12
N VAL A 102 3.45 2.19 -18.77
CA VAL A 102 2.20 1.91 -18.05
C VAL A 102 2.54 1.01 -16.87
N GLY A 103 2.19 1.47 -15.67
CA GLY A 103 2.46 0.77 -14.41
C GLY A 103 1.19 0.41 -13.64
N ASP A 104 1.33 -0.48 -12.67
CA ASP A 104 0.26 -0.87 -11.74
C ASP A 104 0.13 0.11 -10.55
N VAL A 105 -0.86 -0.13 -9.70
CA VAL A 105 -1.13 0.66 -8.48
C VAL A 105 0.01 0.68 -7.47
N SER A 106 0.93 -0.28 -7.52
CA SER A 106 2.09 -0.35 -6.63
C SER A 106 3.28 0.43 -7.16
N GLY A 107 3.13 1.07 -8.34
CA GLY A 107 4.19 1.79 -9.04
C GLY A 107 5.09 0.89 -9.89
N ARG A 108 4.74 -0.38 -10.10
CA ARG A 108 5.54 -1.28 -10.92
C ARG A 108 5.24 -1.06 -12.39
N LEU A 109 6.25 -0.78 -13.20
CA LEU A 109 6.09 -0.60 -14.65
C LEU A 109 5.80 -1.96 -15.31
N LEU A 110 4.63 -2.11 -15.93
CA LEU A 110 4.24 -3.33 -16.64
C LEU A 110 4.66 -3.26 -18.10
N TRP A 111 4.50 -2.12 -18.74
CA TRP A 111 4.93 -1.88 -20.13
C TRP A 111 5.86 -0.69 -20.18
N VAL A 112 6.94 -0.80 -20.95
CA VAL A 112 7.87 0.28 -21.29
C VAL A 112 8.21 0.13 -22.77
N GLU A 113 7.65 1.01 -23.60
CA GLU A 113 7.66 0.93 -25.06
C GLU A 113 7.99 2.30 -25.67
N GLY A 114 8.31 2.36 -26.96
CA GLY A 114 8.66 3.60 -27.64
C GLY A 114 10.04 3.56 -28.28
N ASP A 115 10.66 4.74 -28.44
CA ASP A 115 11.91 4.91 -29.17
C ASP A 115 13.04 4.04 -28.59
N TYR A 116 13.72 3.29 -29.45
CA TYR A 116 14.75 2.33 -29.03
C TYR A 116 15.97 3.01 -28.39
N GLY A 117 16.40 4.15 -28.93
CA GLY A 117 17.57 4.87 -28.42
C GLY A 117 17.31 5.50 -27.06
N LEU A 118 16.13 6.08 -26.86
CA LEU A 118 15.68 6.56 -25.55
C LEU A 118 15.54 5.41 -24.56
N ARG A 119 14.89 4.32 -24.95
CA ARG A 119 14.72 3.15 -24.07
C ARG A 119 16.05 2.60 -23.58
N THR A 120 17.03 2.47 -24.47
CA THR A 120 18.38 2.00 -24.10
C THR A 120 19.01 2.93 -23.05
N ARG A 121 18.86 4.25 -23.18
CA ARG A 121 19.34 5.20 -22.15
C ARG A 121 18.54 5.14 -20.85
N ALA A 122 17.25 4.83 -20.93
CA ALA A 122 16.37 4.72 -19.78
C ALA A 122 16.68 3.46 -18.93
N GLU A 123 17.33 2.44 -19.51
CA GLU A 123 17.83 1.27 -18.78
C GLU A 123 18.86 1.66 -17.72
N ASP A 124 19.69 2.68 -17.96
CA ASP A 124 20.72 3.17 -17.00
C ASP A 124 20.10 3.67 -15.68
N MET A 125 18.85 4.15 -15.72
CA MET A 125 18.09 4.56 -14.54
C MET A 125 17.09 3.49 -14.05
N HIS A 126 17.17 2.26 -14.56
CA HIS A 126 16.21 1.18 -14.31
C HIS A 126 14.75 1.55 -14.66
N PHE A 127 14.54 2.40 -15.68
CA PHE A 127 13.21 2.64 -16.22
C PHE A 127 12.86 1.54 -17.22
N VAL A 128 12.64 0.34 -16.67
CA VAL A 128 12.39 -0.90 -17.41
C VAL A 128 11.13 -1.59 -16.87
N ALA A 129 10.50 -2.42 -17.71
CA ALA A 129 9.37 -3.20 -17.27
C ALA A 129 9.78 -4.16 -16.14
N GLY A 130 8.98 -4.20 -15.08
CA GLY A 130 9.23 -4.92 -13.83
C GLY A 130 9.81 -4.07 -12.72
N ALA A 131 10.34 -2.87 -13.01
CA ALA A 131 10.90 -1.97 -12.01
C ALA A 131 9.82 -1.19 -11.26
N ASN A 132 10.05 -0.93 -9.96
CA ASN A 132 9.15 -0.18 -9.10
C ASN A 132 9.54 1.30 -9.00
N TRP A 133 8.71 2.15 -9.59
CA TRP A 133 8.83 3.60 -9.67
C TRP A 133 7.92 4.36 -8.70
N HIS A 134 7.40 3.70 -7.65
CA HIS A 134 6.75 4.39 -6.54
C HIS A 134 7.73 5.35 -5.83
N GLU A 135 7.23 6.47 -5.27
CA GLU A 135 8.08 7.50 -4.61
C GLU A 135 8.99 6.92 -3.52
N ARG A 136 8.47 5.99 -2.69
CA ARG A 136 9.23 5.22 -1.68
C ARG A 136 10.38 4.37 -2.23
N SER A 137 10.40 4.08 -3.53
CA SER A 137 11.39 3.21 -4.20
C SER A 137 12.37 4.01 -5.05
N ALA A 138 11.86 4.96 -5.85
CA ALA A 138 12.64 5.69 -6.85
C ALA A 138 12.89 7.17 -6.49
N GLY A 139 12.26 7.69 -5.43
CA GLY A 139 12.18 9.12 -5.15
C GLY A 139 11.12 9.82 -6.00
N THR A 140 11.04 11.15 -5.91
CA THR A 140 10.12 11.95 -6.73
C THR A 140 10.33 11.70 -8.21
N ASN A 141 9.26 11.24 -8.85
CA ASN A 141 9.15 10.97 -10.29
C ASN A 141 7.66 11.06 -10.69
N ALA A 142 7.36 11.29 -11.97
CA ALA A 142 5.97 11.53 -12.37
C ALA A 142 5.03 10.32 -12.11
N PRO A 143 5.39 9.06 -12.44
CA PRO A 143 4.56 7.90 -12.10
C PRO A 143 4.20 7.82 -10.61
N GLY A 144 5.20 7.96 -9.74
CA GLY A 144 5.03 7.88 -8.30
C GLY A 144 4.18 9.02 -7.72
N VAL A 145 4.43 10.25 -8.17
CA VAL A 145 3.65 11.43 -7.72
C VAL A 145 2.20 11.35 -8.18
N ALA A 146 1.97 10.91 -9.43
CA ALA A 146 0.63 10.75 -9.98
C ALA A 146 -0.19 9.72 -9.19
N LEU A 147 0.42 8.59 -8.83
CA LEU A 147 -0.21 7.56 -7.98
C LEU A 147 -0.47 8.07 -6.56
N ALA A 148 0.47 8.80 -5.96
CA ALA A 148 0.35 9.26 -4.58
C ALA A 148 -0.70 10.36 -4.39
N LEU A 149 -0.92 11.18 -5.42
CA LEU A 149 -1.85 12.31 -5.38
C LEU A 149 -3.15 12.05 -6.13
N ASP A 150 -3.25 10.91 -6.80
CA ASP A 150 -4.35 10.58 -7.70
C ASP A 150 -4.69 11.72 -8.67
N HIS A 151 -3.66 12.25 -9.32
CA HIS A 151 -3.76 13.43 -10.16
C HIS A 151 -2.67 13.44 -11.24
N GLU A 152 -2.98 13.95 -12.44
CA GLU A 152 -1.96 14.10 -13.47
C GLU A 152 -0.91 15.15 -13.09
N VAL A 153 0.36 14.88 -13.43
CA VAL A 153 1.48 15.71 -13.00
C VAL A 153 2.64 15.63 -14.00
N GLN A 154 3.41 16.72 -14.07
CA GLN A 154 4.71 16.74 -14.72
C GLN A 154 5.82 16.77 -13.69
N VAL A 155 6.92 16.10 -13.99
CA VAL A 155 8.18 16.21 -13.25
C VAL A 155 9.28 16.52 -14.25
N PHE A 156 9.96 17.64 -14.04
CA PHE A 156 10.92 18.23 -14.97
C PHE A 156 12.28 18.42 -14.29
N ALA A 157 13.34 17.99 -14.96
CA ALA A 157 14.72 18.23 -14.53
C ALA A 157 14.96 17.83 -13.06
N SER A 158 15.56 18.72 -12.25
CA SER A 158 15.85 18.48 -10.83
C SER A 158 14.62 18.45 -9.91
N GLU A 159 13.40 18.54 -10.44
CA GLU A 159 12.21 18.09 -9.71
C GLU A 159 12.27 16.59 -9.42
N HIS A 160 12.95 15.81 -10.26
CA HIS A 160 13.29 14.43 -9.93
C HIS A 160 14.22 14.40 -8.72
N PHE A 161 13.83 13.61 -7.72
CA PHE A 161 14.60 13.53 -6.48
C PHE A 161 15.99 12.92 -6.71
N SER A 162 16.05 11.88 -7.53
CA SER A 162 17.28 11.14 -7.82
C SER A 162 18.06 11.80 -8.97
N ARG A 163 19.33 12.14 -8.74
CA ARG A 163 20.19 12.88 -9.69
C ARG A 163 20.35 12.15 -11.02
N GLY A 164 20.41 10.82 -11.00
CA GLY A 164 20.49 9.99 -12.20
C GLY A 164 19.30 10.15 -13.15
N VAL A 165 18.16 10.66 -12.67
CA VAL A 165 16.93 10.83 -13.45
C VAL A 165 16.74 12.28 -13.95
N GLN A 166 17.50 13.25 -13.45
CA GLN A 166 17.25 14.69 -13.69
C GLN A 166 17.46 15.16 -15.14
N HIS A 167 17.95 14.31 -16.04
CA HIS A 167 18.02 14.61 -17.47
C HIS A 167 16.73 14.26 -18.23
N TRP A 168 15.74 13.67 -17.54
CA TRP A 168 14.45 13.28 -18.09
C TRP A 168 13.36 14.26 -17.71
N SER A 169 12.35 14.31 -18.56
CA SER A 169 11.09 14.99 -18.33
C SER A 169 9.96 13.99 -18.50
N CYS A 170 9.03 14.00 -17.55
CA CYS A 170 7.96 13.03 -17.45
C CYS A 170 6.61 13.73 -17.30
N SER A 171 5.60 13.22 -17.98
CA SER A 171 4.19 13.58 -17.78
C SER A 171 3.42 12.30 -17.49
N ALA A 172 2.76 12.24 -16.33
CA ALA A 172 2.01 11.06 -15.90
C ALA A 172 0.57 11.40 -15.53
N ALA A 173 -0.33 10.44 -15.72
CA ALA A 173 -1.70 10.49 -15.22
C ALA A 173 -2.11 9.14 -14.61
N PRO A 174 -2.85 9.14 -13.50
CA PRO A 174 -3.46 7.92 -12.99
C PRO A 174 -4.47 7.35 -14.00
N LEU A 175 -4.64 6.03 -13.97
CA LEU A 175 -5.64 5.31 -14.75
C LEU A 175 -6.63 4.66 -13.80
N HIS A 176 -7.92 4.88 -14.04
CA HIS A 176 -8.99 4.38 -13.18
C HIS A 176 -9.84 3.32 -13.84
N ASP A 177 -10.48 2.54 -12.99
CA ASP A 177 -11.62 1.75 -13.39
C ASP A 177 -12.79 2.71 -13.67
N PRO A 178 -13.29 2.79 -14.92
CA PRO A 178 -14.28 3.79 -15.30
C PRO A 178 -15.60 3.61 -14.54
N ASP A 179 -15.89 2.42 -14.03
CA ASP A 179 -17.19 2.10 -13.44
C ASP A 179 -17.15 2.19 -11.91
N THR A 180 -16.02 1.86 -11.28
CA THR A 180 -15.85 1.91 -9.81
C THR A 180 -15.06 3.12 -9.30
N GLY A 181 -14.30 3.80 -10.17
CA GLY A 181 -13.37 4.86 -9.79
C GLY A 181 -12.10 4.36 -9.09
N ALA A 182 -11.90 3.05 -8.97
CA ALA A 182 -10.70 2.50 -8.34
C ALA A 182 -9.45 2.76 -9.19
N LEU A 183 -8.34 3.15 -8.57
CA LEU A 183 -7.06 3.27 -9.25
C LEU A 183 -6.62 1.90 -9.80
N LEU A 184 -6.32 1.84 -11.09
CA LEU A 184 -5.80 0.65 -11.78
C LEU A 184 -4.29 0.74 -12.00
N GLY A 185 -3.74 1.94 -12.06
CA GLY A 185 -2.32 2.14 -12.32
C GLY A 185 -2.02 3.54 -12.80
N VAL A 186 -0.96 3.67 -13.60
CA VAL A 186 -0.47 4.97 -14.09
C VAL A 186 -0.02 4.86 -15.54
N LEU A 187 -0.33 5.90 -16.31
CA LEU A 187 0.19 6.16 -17.64
C LEU A 187 1.28 7.22 -17.53
N ASP A 188 2.43 7.00 -18.14
CA ASP A 188 3.54 7.95 -18.17
C ASP A 188 4.14 8.08 -19.58
N LEU A 189 4.52 9.30 -19.92
CA LEU A 189 5.36 9.62 -21.06
C LEU A 189 6.67 10.22 -20.58
N THR A 190 7.78 9.57 -20.95
CA THR A 190 9.14 9.93 -20.55
C THR A 190 10.03 10.23 -21.75
N GLY A 191 10.82 11.30 -21.66
CA GLY A 191 11.63 11.80 -22.76
C GLY A 191 12.39 13.08 -22.42
N GLY A 192 12.69 13.89 -23.44
CA GLY A 192 13.32 15.21 -23.26
C GLY A 192 12.31 16.31 -22.91
N ASP A 193 12.79 17.57 -22.86
CA ASP A 193 12.04 18.74 -22.38
C ASP A 193 10.65 18.94 -23.01
N HIS A 194 10.44 18.50 -24.25
CA HIS A 194 9.15 18.58 -24.94
C HIS A 194 8.03 17.83 -24.18
N LEU A 195 8.37 16.83 -23.37
CA LEU A 195 7.41 16.12 -22.51
C LEU A 195 7.10 16.82 -21.19
N ALA A 196 7.83 17.90 -20.84
CA ALA A 196 7.43 18.83 -19.79
C ALA A 196 6.54 19.97 -20.32
N SER A 197 5.93 19.85 -21.50
CA SER A 197 5.03 20.87 -22.04
C SER A 197 3.58 20.72 -21.54
N PRO A 198 2.80 21.80 -21.39
CA PRO A 198 1.38 21.70 -21.06
C PRO A 198 0.57 20.82 -22.03
N GLN A 199 0.99 20.77 -23.30
CA GLN A 199 0.40 19.92 -24.33
C GLN A 199 0.67 18.44 -24.08
N ALA A 200 1.87 18.08 -23.61
CA ALA A 200 2.18 16.70 -23.24
C ALA A 200 1.32 16.23 -22.08
N LEU A 201 1.14 17.04 -21.03
CA LEU A 201 0.27 16.70 -19.90
C LEU A 201 -1.21 16.56 -20.34
N ALA A 202 -1.68 17.46 -21.21
CA ALA A 202 -3.02 17.37 -21.76
C ALA A 202 -3.22 16.10 -22.61
N LEU A 203 -2.22 15.72 -23.41
CA LEU A 203 -2.23 14.48 -24.20
C LEU A 203 -2.28 13.25 -23.30
N VAL A 204 -1.46 13.19 -22.24
CA VAL A 204 -1.44 12.08 -21.28
C VAL A 204 -2.80 11.95 -20.58
N ARG A 205 -3.37 13.07 -20.12
CA ARG A 205 -4.72 13.09 -19.54
C ARG A 205 -5.77 12.57 -20.53
N ALA A 206 -5.75 13.06 -21.77
CA ALA A 206 -6.71 12.63 -22.79
C ALA A 206 -6.56 11.14 -23.14
N ALA A 207 -5.33 10.64 -23.23
CA ALA A 207 -5.06 9.22 -23.47
C ALA A 207 -5.48 8.34 -22.29
N ALA A 208 -5.28 8.80 -21.05
CA ALA A 208 -5.78 8.12 -19.87
C ALA A 208 -7.32 8.02 -19.90
N THR A 209 -8.02 9.14 -20.12
CA THR A 209 -9.48 9.13 -20.28
C THR A 209 -9.94 8.21 -21.42
N ALA A 210 -9.24 8.20 -22.56
CA ALA A 210 -9.57 7.31 -23.68
C ALA A 210 -9.38 5.83 -23.31
N ALA A 211 -8.32 5.50 -22.57
CA ALA A 211 -8.07 4.15 -22.06
C ALA A 211 -9.16 3.69 -21.08
N GLU A 212 -9.58 4.56 -20.17
CA GLU A 212 -10.70 4.30 -19.25
C GLU A 212 -12.01 4.06 -20.01
N MET A 213 -12.30 4.87 -21.03
CA MET A 213 -13.49 4.67 -21.87
C MET A 213 -13.42 3.39 -22.70
N GLU A 214 -12.24 2.99 -23.18
CA GLU A 214 -12.03 1.71 -23.87
C GLU A 214 -12.32 0.53 -22.92
N ILE A 215 -11.90 0.59 -21.66
CA ILE A 215 -12.23 -0.43 -20.65
C ILE A 215 -13.75 -0.53 -20.49
N ARG A 216 -14.45 0.60 -20.32
CA ARG A 216 -15.91 0.62 -20.21
C ARG A 216 -16.58 0.04 -21.46
N ALA A 217 -16.14 0.44 -22.66
CA ALA A 217 -16.70 -0.05 -23.92
C ALA A 217 -16.53 -1.56 -24.09
N ARG A 218 -15.35 -2.10 -23.75
CA ARG A 218 -15.06 -3.53 -23.79
C ARG A 218 -15.93 -4.32 -22.80
N ARG A 219 -16.20 -3.76 -21.61
CA ARG A 219 -17.11 -4.35 -20.62
C ARG A 219 -18.55 -4.40 -21.09
N LEU A 220 -19.06 -3.29 -21.63
CA LEU A 220 -20.40 -3.24 -22.21
C LEU A 220 -20.56 -4.21 -23.38
N SER A 221 -19.47 -4.51 -24.09
CA SER A 221 -19.41 -5.47 -25.18
C SER A 221 -19.16 -6.93 -24.72
N GLY A 222 -19.05 -7.18 -23.41
CA GLY A 222 -18.77 -8.50 -22.84
C GLY A 222 -17.36 -9.06 -23.12
N LEU A 223 -16.45 -8.24 -23.65
CA LEU A 223 -15.06 -8.61 -23.95
C LEU A 223 -14.12 -8.46 -22.75
N LEU A 224 -14.58 -7.76 -21.72
CA LEU A 224 -13.96 -7.74 -20.40
C LEU A 224 -15.02 -8.13 -19.37
N PRO A 225 -14.61 -8.84 -18.30
CA PRO A 225 -15.52 -9.03 -17.18
C PRO A 225 -15.97 -7.66 -16.66
N ALA A 226 -17.23 -7.61 -16.22
CA ALA A 226 -17.73 -6.47 -15.44
C ALA A 226 -16.69 -6.12 -14.35
N PRO A 227 -16.61 -4.84 -13.93
CA PRO A 227 -15.80 -4.53 -12.77
C PRO A 227 -16.26 -5.53 -11.71
N ARG A 228 -15.31 -6.24 -11.08
CA ARG A 228 -15.61 -6.64 -9.72
C ARG A 228 -15.98 -5.30 -9.09
N GLU A 229 -17.23 -5.12 -8.66
CA GLU A 229 -17.55 -4.08 -7.69
C GLU A 229 -16.36 -4.04 -6.73
N ALA A 230 -15.97 -2.87 -6.21
CA ALA A 230 -15.11 -2.88 -5.04
C ALA A 230 -15.89 -3.67 -3.97
N LEU A 231 -15.77 -4.99 -4.01
CA LEU A 231 -16.36 -5.94 -3.09
C LEU A 231 -15.74 -5.42 -1.81
N ALA A 232 -16.58 -4.87 -0.94
CA ALA A 232 -16.15 -4.21 0.28
C ALA A 232 -14.96 -5.00 0.83
N PRO A 233 -13.80 -4.35 1.05
CA PRO A 233 -12.57 -5.07 1.33
C PRO A 233 -12.87 -6.09 2.41
N ALA A 234 -12.59 -7.36 2.11
CA ALA A 234 -13.01 -8.43 2.98
C ALA A 234 -12.46 -8.14 4.38
N ARG A 235 -13.31 -8.17 5.40
CA ARG A 235 -12.95 -7.81 6.75
C ARG A 235 -13.02 -9.04 7.62
N LEU A 236 -11.90 -9.39 8.24
CA LEU A 236 -11.79 -10.51 9.15
C LEU A 236 -11.73 -9.97 10.58
N ARG A 237 -12.71 -10.33 11.40
CA ARG A 237 -12.71 -10.04 12.84
C ARG A 237 -12.22 -11.23 13.63
N VAL A 238 -11.16 -11.06 14.41
CA VAL A 238 -10.53 -12.10 15.23
C VAL A 238 -10.35 -11.72 16.70
N LEU A 239 -10.56 -10.45 17.06
CA LEU A 239 -10.39 -9.98 18.44
C LEU A 239 -11.59 -10.39 19.31
N GLY A 240 -11.32 -11.00 20.46
CA GLY A 240 -12.34 -11.40 21.43
C GLY A 240 -13.22 -12.57 21.00
N ARG A 241 -12.85 -13.30 19.93
CA ARG A 241 -13.69 -14.38 19.36
C ARG A 241 -12.91 -15.67 19.18
N ASP A 242 -13.47 -16.81 19.56
CA ASP A 242 -12.87 -18.12 19.28
C ASP A 242 -12.96 -18.53 17.79
N GLN A 243 -13.90 -17.91 17.07
CA GLN A 243 -14.18 -18.13 15.66
C GLN A 243 -14.25 -16.79 14.95
N GLY A 244 -13.43 -16.65 13.92
CA GLY A 244 -13.33 -15.43 13.14
C GLY A 244 -14.61 -15.17 12.35
N LEU A 245 -14.98 -13.90 12.26
CA LEU A 245 -16.09 -13.47 11.42
C LEU A 245 -15.53 -12.82 10.17
N LEU A 246 -15.82 -13.39 9.00
CA LEU A 246 -15.40 -12.84 7.71
C LEU A 246 -16.58 -12.15 7.03
N GLU A 247 -16.46 -10.85 6.85
CA GLU A 247 -17.34 -10.03 6.03
C GLU A 247 -16.75 -9.96 4.62
N VAL A 248 -17.42 -10.56 3.64
CA VAL A 248 -16.90 -10.69 2.28
C VAL A 248 -18.05 -10.71 1.28
N ASP A 249 -17.98 -9.87 0.26
CA ASP A 249 -18.99 -9.76 -0.81
C ASP A 249 -20.41 -9.53 -0.27
N GLY A 250 -20.54 -8.67 0.75
CA GLY A 250 -21.81 -8.38 1.41
C GLY A 250 -22.34 -9.49 2.33
N ARG A 251 -21.60 -10.59 2.50
CA ARG A 251 -21.96 -11.72 3.38
C ARG A 251 -21.12 -11.69 4.63
N SER A 252 -21.71 -12.05 5.77
CA SER A 252 -21.00 -12.30 7.02
C SER A 252 -20.95 -13.81 7.26
N ILE A 253 -19.73 -14.37 7.35
CA ILE A 253 -19.48 -15.81 7.44
C ILE A 253 -18.70 -16.08 8.72
N GLU A 254 -19.31 -16.83 9.63
CA GLU A 254 -18.60 -17.35 10.80
C GLU A 254 -17.72 -18.54 10.37
N LEU A 255 -16.43 -18.41 10.60
CA LEU A 255 -15.42 -19.39 10.21
C LEU A 255 -15.27 -20.46 11.28
N SER A 256 -14.86 -21.67 10.89
CA SER A 256 -14.35 -22.64 11.86
C SER A 256 -13.07 -22.10 12.52
N THR A 257 -12.71 -22.63 13.68
CA THR A 257 -11.45 -22.28 14.35
C THR A 257 -10.26 -22.43 13.39
N ARG A 258 -10.17 -23.57 12.70
CA ARG A 258 -9.08 -23.83 11.75
C ARG A 258 -9.07 -22.86 10.57
N HIS A 259 -10.22 -22.53 10.00
CA HIS A 259 -10.29 -21.56 8.91
C HIS A 259 -9.94 -20.15 9.38
N SER A 260 -10.28 -19.80 10.63
CA SER A 260 -9.94 -18.51 11.24
C SER A 260 -8.42 -18.37 11.38
N GLU A 261 -7.77 -19.41 11.91
CA GLU A 261 -6.31 -19.47 12.04
C GLU A 261 -5.62 -19.39 10.68
N ILE A 262 -6.04 -20.20 9.71
CA ILE A 262 -5.48 -20.18 8.35
C ILE A 262 -5.62 -18.78 7.75
N LEU A 263 -6.82 -18.19 7.81
CA LEU A 263 -7.07 -16.92 7.16
C LEU A 263 -6.26 -15.79 7.81
N LEU A 264 -6.21 -15.76 9.15
CA LEU A 264 -5.39 -14.80 9.89
C LEU A 264 -3.92 -14.91 9.48
N LEU A 265 -3.34 -16.11 9.50
CA LEU A 265 -1.95 -16.34 9.09
C LEU A 265 -1.71 -15.89 7.64
N LEU A 266 -2.62 -16.19 6.71
CA LEU A 266 -2.48 -15.74 5.33
C LEU A 266 -2.54 -14.21 5.18
N THR A 267 -3.24 -13.48 6.07
CA THR A 267 -3.15 -12.01 6.09
C THR A 267 -1.76 -11.50 6.47
N ARG A 268 -1.02 -12.24 7.30
CA ARG A 268 0.35 -11.91 7.75
C ARG A 268 1.42 -12.28 6.74
N HIS A 269 1.09 -13.13 5.77
CA HIS A 269 2.02 -13.58 4.74
C HIS A 269 1.49 -13.28 3.31
N PRO A 270 1.54 -12.02 2.84
CA PRO A 270 1.01 -11.63 1.52
C PRO A 270 1.64 -12.37 0.33
N ARG A 271 2.92 -12.78 0.46
CA ARG A 271 3.62 -13.59 -0.57
C ARG A 271 3.11 -15.05 -0.63
N GLY A 272 2.36 -15.47 0.39
CA GLY A 272 1.82 -16.81 0.54
C GLY A 272 2.69 -17.76 1.35
N LEU A 273 2.08 -18.87 1.76
CA LEU A 273 2.70 -19.97 2.48
C LEU A 273 2.61 -21.27 1.68
N THR A 274 3.67 -22.09 1.74
CA THR A 274 3.58 -23.49 1.32
C THR A 274 2.70 -24.28 2.29
N GLY A 275 2.27 -25.48 1.89
CA GLY A 275 1.53 -26.37 2.79
C GLY A 275 2.33 -26.67 4.06
N ASP A 276 3.62 -26.95 3.93
CA ASP A 276 4.48 -27.30 5.07
C ASP A 276 4.72 -26.12 6.01
N ALA A 277 4.91 -24.91 5.46
CA ALA A 277 5.07 -23.69 6.26
C ALA A 277 3.78 -23.36 7.03
N LEU A 278 2.63 -23.45 6.36
CA LEU A 278 1.33 -23.24 6.99
C LEU A 278 1.06 -24.31 8.08
N GLY A 279 1.38 -25.58 7.81
CA GLY A 279 1.24 -26.65 8.80
C GLY A 279 2.10 -26.46 10.05
N THR A 280 3.31 -25.92 9.87
CA THR A 280 4.21 -25.56 10.98
C THR A 280 3.58 -24.50 11.89
N LEU A 281 3.03 -23.44 11.29
CA LEU A 281 2.36 -22.35 12.02
C LEU A 281 1.06 -22.77 12.71
N LEU A 282 0.44 -23.86 12.25
CA LEU A 282 -0.78 -24.45 12.83
C LEU A 282 -0.51 -25.55 13.88
N ARG A 283 0.78 -25.90 14.13
CA ARG A 283 1.22 -27.02 15.00
C ARG A 283 0.70 -28.40 14.59
N GLU A 284 0.49 -28.62 13.30
CA GLU A 284 0.06 -29.93 12.80
C GLU A 284 1.26 -30.89 12.69
N ARG A 285 1.95 -31.16 13.81
CA ARG A 285 3.19 -31.96 13.84
C ARG A 285 3.03 -33.42 13.37
N ASP A 286 1.80 -33.89 13.11
CA ASP A 286 1.53 -35.27 12.66
C ASP A 286 0.47 -35.39 11.53
N THR A 287 0.18 -34.32 10.78
CA THR A 287 -0.86 -34.39 9.73
C THR A 287 -0.29 -34.27 8.31
N SER A 288 -0.62 -35.24 7.45
CA SER A 288 -0.24 -35.27 6.04
C SER A 288 -0.67 -33.97 5.31
N PRO A 289 0.10 -33.46 4.33
CA PRO A 289 -0.28 -32.33 3.45
C PRO A 289 -1.69 -32.41 2.82
N VAL A 290 -2.32 -33.58 2.89
CA VAL A 290 -3.71 -33.86 2.53
C VAL A 290 -4.73 -33.06 3.38
N THR A 291 -4.49 -32.83 4.67
CA THR A 291 -5.46 -32.14 5.55
C THR A 291 -5.51 -30.64 5.30
N ILE A 292 -4.36 -29.97 5.18
CA ILE A 292 -4.31 -28.56 4.78
C ILE A 292 -4.95 -28.38 3.41
N ARG A 293 -4.68 -29.29 2.46
CA ARG A 293 -5.33 -29.25 1.14
C ARG A 293 -6.85 -29.43 1.25
N ALA A 294 -7.33 -30.26 2.16
CA ALA A 294 -8.75 -30.44 2.42
C ALA A 294 -9.40 -29.21 3.05
N GLU A 295 -8.75 -28.56 4.03
CA GLU A 295 -9.23 -27.29 4.61
C GLU A 295 -9.24 -26.18 3.57
N MET A 296 -8.18 -26.04 2.78
CA MET A 296 -8.12 -25.06 1.70
C MET A 296 -9.21 -25.31 0.63
N SER A 297 -9.51 -26.58 0.34
CA SER A 297 -10.62 -26.95 -0.54
C SER A 297 -11.99 -26.59 0.05
N ARG A 298 -12.19 -26.80 1.36
CA ARG A 298 -13.39 -26.36 2.09
C ARG A 298 -13.52 -24.83 2.08
N MET A 299 -12.45 -24.11 2.38
CA MET A 299 -12.42 -22.64 2.33
C MET A 299 -12.76 -22.11 0.95
N ARG A 300 -12.24 -22.69 -0.14
CA ARG A 300 -12.61 -22.27 -1.50
C ARG A 300 -14.07 -22.51 -1.84
N ARG A 301 -14.66 -23.60 -1.35
CA ARG A 301 -16.10 -23.84 -1.53
C ARG A 301 -16.94 -22.83 -0.74
N LEU A 302 -16.47 -22.44 0.44
CA LEU A 302 -17.16 -21.48 1.31
C LEU A 302 -17.03 -20.03 0.81
N LEU A 303 -15.82 -19.64 0.39
CA LEU A 303 -15.42 -18.25 0.12
C LEU A 303 -15.37 -17.92 -1.38
N GLY A 304 -15.53 -18.92 -2.23
CA GLY A 304 -15.27 -18.83 -3.66
C GLY A 304 -13.79 -19.03 -4.00
N THR A 305 -13.50 -19.21 -5.29
CA THR A 305 -12.14 -19.38 -5.83
C THR A 305 -11.34 -18.08 -5.86
N ASP A 306 -12.01 -16.96 -5.61
CA ASP A 306 -11.53 -15.62 -5.93
C ASP A 306 -10.75 -14.96 -4.80
N LEU A 307 -10.85 -15.51 -3.58
CA LEU A 307 -10.14 -15.02 -2.42
C LEU A 307 -8.80 -15.75 -2.19
N LEU A 308 -8.69 -17.03 -2.58
CA LEU A 308 -7.60 -17.92 -2.14
C LEU A 308 -6.94 -18.68 -3.29
N ALA A 309 -5.69 -18.34 -3.59
CA ALA A 309 -4.85 -19.08 -4.53
C ALA A 309 -4.33 -20.41 -3.94
N SER A 310 -3.90 -21.33 -4.82
CA SER A 310 -3.12 -22.52 -4.45
C SER A 310 -1.70 -22.39 -4.98
N ARG A 311 -0.73 -22.83 -4.17
CA ARG A 311 0.68 -23.00 -4.54
C ARG A 311 1.38 -21.66 -4.91
N PRO A 312 1.81 -20.86 -3.94
CA PRO A 312 1.56 -21.00 -2.49
C PRO A 312 0.13 -20.62 -2.13
N TYR A 313 -0.32 -21.04 -0.94
CA TYR A 313 -1.59 -20.55 -0.39
C TYR A 313 -1.43 -19.07 -0.07
N ARG A 314 -2.21 -18.20 -0.72
CA ARG A 314 -2.19 -16.76 -0.51
C ARG A 314 -3.56 -16.14 -0.78
N LEU A 315 -3.77 -14.97 -0.20
CA LEU A 315 -4.94 -14.15 -0.49
C LEU A 315 -4.75 -13.45 -1.84
N LEU A 316 -5.78 -13.51 -2.68
CA LEU A 316 -5.79 -12.89 -4.01
C LEU A 316 -6.25 -11.42 -3.96
N ARG A 317 -6.87 -11.02 -2.86
CA ARG A 317 -7.24 -9.63 -2.56
C ARG A 317 -6.94 -9.32 -1.10
N PRO A 318 -6.71 -8.05 -0.73
CA PRO A 318 -6.51 -7.65 0.66
C PRO A 318 -7.68 -8.08 1.55
N VAL A 319 -7.37 -8.61 2.73
CA VAL A 319 -8.33 -8.84 3.80
C VAL A 319 -7.89 -7.96 4.97
N ARG A 320 -8.69 -6.98 5.34
CA ARG A 320 -8.43 -6.13 6.52
C ARG A 320 -8.75 -6.92 7.78
N THR A 321 -7.96 -6.73 8.82
CA THR A 321 -8.23 -7.34 10.14
C THR A 321 -8.52 -6.26 11.18
N ASP A 322 -9.38 -6.57 12.14
CA ASP A 322 -9.57 -5.73 13.33
C ASP A 322 -8.28 -5.57 14.17
N LEU A 323 -7.38 -6.56 14.10
CA LEU A 323 -6.01 -6.46 14.62
C LEU A 323 -5.20 -5.32 13.95
N ASP A 324 -5.22 -5.22 12.61
CA ASP A 324 -4.54 -4.14 11.89
C ASP A 324 -5.17 -2.78 12.18
N GLU A 325 -6.48 -2.73 12.41
CA GLU A 325 -7.17 -1.50 12.83
C GLU A 325 -6.65 -1.02 14.20
N VAL A 326 -6.48 -1.90 15.17
CA VAL A 326 -5.87 -1.56 16.48
C VAL A 326 -4.46 -1.01 16.28
N ARG A 327 -3.59 -1.70 15.53
CA ARG A 327 -2.21 -1.24 15.27
C ARG A 327 -2.21 0.13 14.57
N GLY A 328 -3.12 0.36 13.63
CA GLY A 328 -3.31 1.65 12.97
C GLY A 328 -3.62 2.78 13.96
N TYR A 329 -4.60 2.59 14.84
CA TYR A 329 -4.94 3.61 15.85
C TYR A 329 -3.82 3.86 16.86
N LEU A 330 -3.07 2.83 17.26
CA LEU A 330 -1.90 3.00 18.12
C LEU A 330 -0.82 3.86 17.42
N GLY A 331 -0.52 3.59 16.15
CA GLY A 331 0.45 4.36 15.36
C GLY A 331 0.04 5.80 15.09
N GLU A 332 -1.27 6.07 15.00
CA GLU A 332 -1.84 7.42 14.86
C GLU A 332 -1.94 8.20 16.18
N GLY A 333 -1.74 7.53 17.32
CA GLY A 333 -1.91 8.11 18.65
C GLY A 333 -3.36 8.22 19.12
N ASP A 334 -4.32 7.58 18.43
CA ASP A 334 -5.73 7.52 18.84
C ASP A 334 -5.96 6.35 19.81
N TYR A 335 -5.37 6.46 21.00
CA TYR A 335 -5.40 5.41 22.02
C TYR A 335 -6.81 5.06 22.49
N ARG A 336 -7.72 6.05 22.48
CA ARG A 336 -9.12 5.84 22.87
C ARG A 336 -9.81 4.91 21.89
N ARG A 337 -9.61 5.13 20.59
CA ARG A 337 -10.20 4.29 19.55
C ARG A 337 -9.55 2.90 19.52
N ALA A 338 -8.24 2.81 19.76
CA ALA A 338 -7.55 1.53 19.92
C ALA A 338 -8.18 0.68 21.03
N VAL A 339 -8.37 1.23 22.23
CA VAL A 339 -9.00 0.54 23.37
C VAL A 339 -10.45 0.15 23.09
N ASN A 340 -11.20 0.99 22.37
CA ASN A 340 -12.61 0.71 22.04
C ASN A 340 -12.77 -0.41 21.00
N VAL A 341 -11.83 -0.55 20.06
CA VAL A 341 -11.86 -1.58 19.01
C VAL A 341 -11.25 -2.91 19.47
N TYR A 342 -10.37 -2.87 20.48
CA TYR A 342 -9.82 -4.07 21.11
C TYR A 342 -10.89 -4.77 21.96
N GLU A 343 -11.73 -5.60 21.33
CA GLU A 343 -12.80 -6.37 21.99
C GLU A 343 -12.27 -7.60 22.76
N GLY A 344 -11.00 -7.93 22.62
CA GLY A 344 -10.31 -8.98 23.38
C GLY A 344 -9.16 -9.62 22.62
N HIS A 345 -8.52 -10.62 23.20
CA HIS A 345 -7.34 -11.26 22.59
C HIS A 345 -7.65 -11.87 21.21
N VAL A 346 -6.62 -11.95 20.36
CA VAL A 346 -6.69 -12.55 19.03
C VAL A 346 -7.00 -14.05 19.14
N LEU A 347 -8.16 -14.49 18.65
CA LEU A 347 -8.60 -15.89 18.66
C LEU A 347 -8.35 -16.60 20.01
N PRO A 348 -8.90 -16.17 21.16
CA PRO A 348 -8.39 -16.48 22.50
C PRO A 348 -8.12 -17.95 22.82
N ARG A 349 -8.93 -18.88 22.28
CA ARG A 349 -8.77 -20.33 22.48
C ARG A 349 -7.89 -21.04 21.43
N SER A 350 -7.39 -20.35 20.42
CA SER A 350 -6.46 -20.95 19.46
C SER A 350 -5.11 -21.24 20.11
N GLU A 351 -4.60 -22.44 19.85
CA GLU A 351 -3.25 -22.89 20.26
C GLU A 351 -2.29 -22.96 19.07
N ALA A 352 -2.68 -22.48 17.88
CA ALA A 352 -1.81 -22.46 16.71
C ALA A 352 -0.61 -21.51 16.95
N PRO A 353 0.65 -21.95 16.82
CA PRO A 353 1.85 -21.17 17.11
C PRO A 353 1.85 -19.80 16.48
N GLY A 354 1.56 -19.70 15.19
CA GLY A 354 1.57 -18.40 14.51
C GLY A 354 0.43 -17.48 14.96
N VAL A 355 -0.68 -18.04 15.45
CA VAL A 355 -1.79 -17.24 16.01
C VAL A 355 -1.48 -16.79 17.44
N VAL A 356 -0.84 -17.65 18.23
CA VAL A 356 -0.34 -17.32 19.57
C VAL A 356 0.72 -16.22 19.47
N GLU A 357 1.64 -16.32 18.52
CA GLU A 357 2.66 -15.30 18.25
C GLU A 357 2.01 -13.94 17.92
N GLU A 358 1.07 -13.89 16.97
CA GLU A 358 0.35 -12.64 16.66
C GLU A 358 -0.47 -12.09 17.84
N ARG A 359 -1.05 -12.97 18.67
CA ARG A 359 -1.75 -12.56 19.89
C ARG A 359 -0.80 -11.90 20.88
N ASP A 360 0.32 -12.56 21.16
CA ASP A 360 1.30 -12.14 22.15
C ASP A 360 1.99 -10.84 21.71
N GLU A 361 2.33 -10.72 20.42
CA GLU A 361 2.89 -9.50 19.83
C GLU A 361 1.93 -8.32 19.95
N LEU A 362 0.68 -8.47 19.52
CA LEU A 362 -0.32 -7.41 19.63
C LEU A 362 -0.55 -7.03 21.09
N GLN A 363 -0.60 -8.02 21.99
CA GLN A 363 -0.79 -7.77 23.41
C GLN A 363 0.39 -7.00 24.02
N ALA A 364 1.63 -7.34 23.66
CA ALA A 364 2.81 -6.62 24.10
C ALA A 364 2.82 -5.18 23.57
N GLU A 365 2.54 -5.00 22.28
CA GLU A 365 2.48 -3.68 21.63
C GLU A 365 1.44 -2.77 22.26
N VAL A 366 0.20 -3.26 22.44
CA VAL A 366 -0.88 -2.53 23.11
C VAL A 366 -0.46 -2.15 24.53
N CYS A 367 0.12 -3.08 25.28
CA CYS A 367 0.55 -2.82 26.65
C CYS A 367 1.61 -1.74 26.73
N GLU A 368 2.67 -1.84 25.91
CA GLU A 368 3.79 -0.90 25.92
C GLU A 368 3.36 0.49 25.47
N VAL A 369 2.62 0.60 24.37
CA VAL A 369 2.20 1.89 23.81
C VAL A 369 1.22 2.60 24.75
N LEU A 370 0.20 1.90 25.25
CA LEU A 370 -0.79 2.53 26.12
C LEU A 370 -0.19 2.91 27.47
N ALA A 371 0.64 2.06 28.08
CA ALA A 371 1.28 2.39 29.35
C ALA A 371 2.20 3.63 29.24
N ALA A 372 2.88 3.80 28.11
CA ALA A 372 3.78 4.92 27.89
C ALA A 372 3.07 6.24 27.51
N HIS A 373 1.95 6.16 26.79
CA HIS A 373 1.42 7.33 26.08
C HIS A 373 -0.07 7.63 26.30
N ALA A 374 -0.86 6.69 26.82
CA ALA A 374 -2.30 6.91 26.98
C ALA A 374 -2.63 7.87 28.13
N ASP A 375 -3.69 8.67 27.96
CA ASP A 375 -4.17 9.57 29.00
C ASP A 375 -4.84 8.81 30.17
N PRO A 376 -4.92 9.40 31.38
CA PRO A 376 -5.47 8.71 32.56
C PRO A 376 -6.89 8.18 32.39
N TRP A 377 -7.72 8.84 31.57
CA TRP A 377 -9.07 8.34 31.28
C TRP A 377 -9.03 7.05 30.45
N THR A 378 -8.16 6.99 29.43
CA THR A 378 -8.00 5.81 28.57
C THR A 378 -7.45 4.63 29.37
N LEU A 379 -6.43 4.85 30.20
CA LEU A 379 -5.89 3.83 31.11
C LEU A 379 -6.94 3.32 32.10
N ARG A 380 -7.82 4.22 32.59
CA ARG A 380 -8.95 3.84 33.43
C ARG A 380 -9.91 2.89 32.71
N VAL A 381 -10.37 3.24 31.51
CA VAL A 381 -11.30 2.41 30.73
C VAL A 381 -10.67 1.06 30.41
N TRP A 382 -9.42 1.07 29.96
CA TRP A 382 -8.67 -0.14 29.61
C TRP A 382 -8.49 -1.09 30.81
N SER A 383 -8.14 -0.58 31.99
CA SER A 383 -8.00 -1.39 33.22
C SER A 383 -9.30 -2.04 33.74
N GLU A 384 -10.46 -1.61 33.23
CA GLU A 384 -11.76 -2.16 33.57
C GLU A 384 -12.22 -3.26 32.60
N GLN A 385 -11.59 -3.38 31.43
CA GLN A 385 -11.95 -4.38 30.43
C GLN A 385 -11.67 -5.81 30.94
N PRO A 386 -12.60 -6.77 30.77
CA PRO A 386 -12.50 -8.12 31.33
C PRO A 386 -11.19 -8.86 31.05
N GLU A 387 -10.60 -8.64 29.88
CA GLU A 387 -9.40 -9.27 29.37
C GLU A 387 -8.13 -8.72 30.02
N TRP A 388 -8.16 -7.44 30.40
CA TRP A 388 -7.01 -6.69 30.91
C TRP A 388 -7.04 -6.47 32.42
N ARG A 389 -8.21 -6.68 33.04
CA ARG A 389 -8.45 -6.34 34.45
C ARG A 389 -7.56 -7.10 35.45
N GLU A 390 -6.94 -8.21 35.02
CA GLU A 390 -6.00 -9.01 35.80
C GLU A 390 -4.59 -9.04 35.17
N ASP A 391 -4.29 -8.20 34.16
CA ASP A 391 -2.94 -8.11 33.59
C ASP A 391 -2.10 -7.16 34.47
N PRO A 392 -0.97 -7.62 35.05
CA PRO A 392 -0.14 -6.81 35.94
C PRO A 392 0.38 -5.52 35.28
N ARG A 393 0.69 -5.54 33.98
CA ARG A 393 1.22 -4.38 33.25
C ARG A 393 0.17 -3.28 33.16
N VAL A 394 -1.07 -3.66 32.87
CA VAL A 394 -2.21 -2.74 32.77
C VAL A 394 -2.57 -2.14 34.12
N LEU A 395 -2.62 -2.99 35.14
CA LEU A 395 -2.89 -2.55 36.51
C LEU A 395 -1.82 -1.59 37.02
N ASP A 396 -0.55 -1.84 36.72
CA ASP A 396 0.56 -0.97 37.09
C ASP A 396 0.49 0.38 36.35
N ALA A 397 0.26 0.39 35.04
CA ALA A 397 0.09 1.63 34.27
C ALA A 397 -1.10 2.47 34.78
N ALA A 398 -2.26 1.82 34.99
CA ALA A 398 -3.44 2.50 35.52
C ALA A 398 -3.22 3.01 36.96
N LEU A 399 -2.44 2.28 37.76
CA LEU A 399 -2.09 2.70 39.12
C LEU A 399 -1.25 3.98 39.10
N HIS A 400 -0.21 4.03 38.27
CA HIS A 400 0.66 5.21 38.13
C HIS A 400 -0.08 6.45 37.62
N ALA A 401 -1.11 6.26 36.79
CA ALA A 401 -1.92 7.36 36.27
C ALA A 401 -3.08 7.79 37.18
N THR A 402 -3.34 7.05 38.28
CA THR A 402 -4.45 7.34 39.20
C THR A 402 -3.95 8.11 40.42
N ASP A 403 -4.73 9.10 40.87
CA ASP A 403 -4.47 9.85 42.11
C ASP A 403 -4.22 8.90 43.31
N PRO A 404 -3.04 8.97 43.97
CA PRO A 404 -2.67 8.12 45.10
C PRO A 404 -3.67 8.09 46.26
N ASP A 405 -4.38 9.19 46.50
CA ASP A 405 -5.34 9.34 47.60
C ASP A 405 -6.75 8.85 47.24
N SER A 406 -6.97 8.43 45.99
CA SER A 406 -8.28 7.97 45.53
C SER A 406 -8.60 6.53 45.98
N PRO A 407 -9.89 6.22 46.22
CA PRO A 407 -10.32 4.83 46.48
C PRO A 407 -9.95 3.87 45.35
N ARG A 408 -9.87 4.36 44.10
CA ARG A 408 -9.48 3.56 42.93
C ARG A 408 -8.03 3.12 43.02
N HIS A 409 -7.12 4.01 43.40
CA HIS A 409 -5.70 3.67 43.58
C HIS A 409 -5.54 2.56 44.63
N ALA A 410 -6.26 2.65 45.76
CA ALA A 410 -6.29 1.58 46.76
C ALA A 410 -6.79 0.24 46.18
N ALA A 411 -7.86 0.26 45.38
CA ALA A 411 -8.40 -0.94 44.73
C ALA A 411 -7.41 -1.57 43.73
N LEU A 412 -6.78 -0.76 42.86
CA LEU A 412 -5.75 -1.22 41.91
C LEU A 412 -4.56 -1.85 42.63
N ARG A 413 -4.06 -1.23 43.71
CA ARG A 413 -2.98 -1.80 44.54
C ARG A 413 -3.34 -3.15 45.17
N VAL A 414 -4.60 -3.36 45.54
CA VAL A 414 -5.06 -4.64 46.09
C VAL A 414 -5.08 -5.71 45.00
N ARG A 415 -5.56 -5.38 43.79
CA ARG A 415 -5.57 -6.29 42.65
C ARG A 415 -4.15 -6.69 42.23
N LEU A 416 -3.27 -5.72 42.04
CA LEU A 416 -1.87 -5.98 41.65
C LEU A 416 -1.14 -6.85 42.70
N ARG A 417 -1.38 -6.62 43.99
CA ARG A 417 -0.84 -7.45 45.09
C ARG A 417 -1.39 -8.88 45.12
N ARG A 418 -2.57 -9.14 44.56
CA ARG A 418 -3.12 -10.51 44.46
C ARG A 418 -2.45 -11.31 43.35
N LEU A 419 -2.00 -10.64 42.28
CA LEU A 419 -1.35 -11.28 41.13
C LEU A 419 0.14 -11.55 41.34
N GLY A 420 0.81 -10.73 42.17
CA GLY A 420 2.21 -10.92 42.57
C GLY A 420 2.41 -11.73 43.85
N ARG A 421 1.46 -12.58 44.24
CA ARG A 421 1.51 -13.45 45.43
C ARG A 421 1.51 -14.92 45.06
#